data_AF-A0A849U8N3-F1
#
_entry.id   AF-A0A849U8N3-F1
#
_cell.length_a   1.000
_cell.length_b   1.000
_cell.length_c   1.000
_cell.angle_alpha   90.00
_cell.angle_beta   90.00
_cell.angle_gamma   90.00
#
_symmetry.space_group_name_H-M   'P 1'
#
loop_
_entity.id
_entity.type
_entity.pdbx_description
1 polymer ?
#
loop_
_entity_poly.entity_id
_entity_poly.type
_entity_poly.pdbx_seq_one_letter_code
_entity_poly.pdbx_strand_id
1 'polypeptide(L)'
;MNTDRLNRFLRIFGLLILVVCLTGCAYWLRAYQTYLQMGEFDKYFKVVVTDAFTLEFKEPILYSEDFVSLSKLYASEDDLTPNGRRWRYRFRKVDGNNKPVVPEVKFFSELNFNKESRITSWSFSSLFLEIAPPKFLEVSLRSIGGAEINKEKMQLRGNTDLIDKISADLPKKVTVVSKLGVPLEIRDEKEWEIYIYHFQLDTHGIEEGYEDRAISEVKLTFDKKSQELIKMAGRFAGLKVSINYKKFLDEKPDVAENQAQ
;
A
#
# COMPACT_ATOMS: atom_id res chain seq x y z
N MET A 1 -29.28 19.20 47.16
CA MET A 1 -28.27 19.02 46.09
C MET A 1 -29.06 18.83 44.79
N ASN A 2 -29.05 19.80 43.87
CA ASN A 2 -30.05 19.93 42.80
C ASN A 2 -29.97 18.82 41.74
N THR A 3 -30.99 17.96 41.72
CA THR A 3 -31.22 16.88 40.74
C THR A 3 -31.23 17.40 39.29
N ASP A 4 -31.68 18.63 39.07
CA ASP A 4 -31.66 19.27 37.74
C ASP A 4 -30.26 19.61 37.23
N ARG A 5 -29.33 19.97 38.11
CA ARG A 5 -27.93 20.18 37.71
C ARG A 5 -27.28 18.85 37.36
N LEU A 6 -27.58 17.79 38.12
CA LEU A 6 -27.04 16.45 37.87
C LEU A 6 -27.53 15.88 36.52
N ASN A 7 -28.81 16.05 36.19
CA ASN A 7 -29.37 15.65 34.89
C ASN A 7 -28.80 16.46 33.72
N ARG A 8 -28.52 17.76 33.92
CA ARG A 8 -27.87 18.60 32.90
C ARG A 8 -26.43 18.18 32.65
N PHE A 9 -25.67 17.86 33.69
CA PHE A 9 -24.31 17.34 33.56
C PHE A 9 -24.28 15.98 32.87
N LEU A 10 -25.19 15.06 33.23
CA LEU A 10 -25.31 13.75 32.57
C LEU A 10 -25.65 13.87 31.07
N ARG A 11 -26.55 14.79 30.70
CA ARG A 11 -26.88 15.06 29.29
C ARG A 11 -25.70 15.63 28.51
N ILE A 12 -24.96 16.57 29.10
CA ILE A 12 -23.75 17.14 28.47
C ILE A 12 -22.67 16.06 28.32
N PHE A 13 -22.47 15.22 29.34
CA PHE A 13 -21.51 14.13 29.31
C PHE A 13 -21.90 13.08 28.26
N GLY A 14 -23.18 12.74 28.16
CA GLY A 14 -23.69 11.84 27.11
C GLY A 14 -23.51 12.39 25.70
N LEU A 15 -23.76 13.69 25.49
CA LEU A 15 -23.49 14.35 24.21
C LEU A 15 -21.99 14.39 23.87
N LEU A 16 -21.12 14.62 24.86
CA LEU A 16 -19.67 14.59 24.65
C LEU A 16 -19.18 13.18 24.28
N ILE A 17 -19.68 12.13 24.93
CA ILE A 17 -19.38 10.74 24.56
C ILE A 17 -19.84 10.46 23.13
N LEU A 18 -21.05 10.88 22.76
CA LEU A 18 -21.59 10.71 21.41
C LEU A 18 -20.69 11.39 20.35
N VAL A 19 -20.25 12.62 20.62
CA VAL A 19 -19.35 13.37 19.73
C VAL A 19 -18.01 12.65 19.56
N VAL A 20 -17.44 12.09 20.64
CA VAL A 20 -16.18 11.33 20.60
C VAL A 20 -16.35 10.04 19.78
N CYS A 21 -17.46 9.31 19.94
CA CYS A 21 -17.74 8.10 19.16
C CYS A 21 -17.88 8.36 17.65
N LEU A 22 -18.34 9.55 17.25
CA LEU A 22 -18.49 9.93 15.84
C LEU A 22 -17.15 10.21 15.14
N THR A 23 -16.07 10.51 15.88
CA THR A 23 -14.76 10.80 15.27
C THR A 23 -14.17 9.58 14.55
N GLY A 24 -14.38 8.38 15.09
CA GLY A 24 -14.00 7.12 14.44
C GLY A 24 -14.67 6.94 13.07
N CYS A 25 -15.95 7.31 12.95
CA CYS A 25 -16.70 7.25 11.69
C CYS A 25 -16.16 8.22 10.64
N ALA A 26 -15.58 9.35 11.04
CA ALA A 26 -15.07 10.36 10.11
C ALA A 26 -13.87 9.85 9.31
N TYR A 27 -12.93 9.14 9.94
CA TYR A 27 -11.76 8.58 9.24
C TYR A 27 -12.17 7.57 8.17
N TRP A 28 -13.09 6.67 8.53
CA TRP A 28 -13.64 5.67 7.61
C TRP A 28 -14.44 6.31 6.47
N LEU A 29 -15.19 7.38 6.74
CA LEU A 29 -15.92 8.11 5.72
C LEU A 29 -14.99 8.72 4.68
N ARG A 30 -13.90 9.37 5.10
CA ARG A 30 -12.92 9.98 4.18
C ARG A 30 -12.16 8.91 3.37
N ALA A 31 -11.81 7.79 3.99
CA ALA A 31 -11.24 6.63 3.29
C ALA A 31 -12.21 6.10 2.22
N TYR A 32 -13.49 5.98 2.55
CA TYR A 32 -14.52 5.55 1.61
C TYR A 32 -14.75 6.57 0.48
N GLN A 33 -14.76 7.87 0.78
CA GLN A 33 -14.84 8.91 -0.25
C GLN A 33 -13.65 8.86 -1.21
N THR A 34 -12.45 8.62 -0.69
CA THR A 34 -11.24 8.44 -1.52
C THR A 34 -11.37 7.19 -2.39
N TYR A 35 -11.93 6.11 -1.85
CA TYR A 35 -12.26 4.92 -2.64
C TYR A 35 -13.24 5.26 -3.78
N LEU A 36 -14.27 6.08 -3.54
CA LEU A 36 -15.17 6.54 -4.61
C LEU A 36 -14.43 7.40 -5.65
N GLN A 37 -13.51 8.28 -5.23
CA GLN A 37 -12.67 9.05 -6.15
C GLN A 37 -11.83 8.14 -7.05
N MET A 38 -11.38 6.97 -6.58
CA MET A 38 -10.64 6.01 -7.42
C MET A 38 -11.49 5.49 -8.61
N GLY A 39 -12.82 5.51 -8.50
CA GLY A 39 -13.74 5.18 -9.60
C GLY A 39 -13.75 6.22 -10.72
N GLU A 40 -13.37 7.47 -10.43
CA GLU A 40 -13.18 8.55 -11.40
C GLU A 40 -11.68 8.93 -11.44
N PHE A 41 -10.81 7.95 -11.65
CA PHE A 41 -9.36 8.06 -11.42
C PHE A 41 -8.75 9.31 -12.07
N ASP A 42 -8.95 9.52 -13.38
CA ASP A 42 -8.31 10.64 -14.10
C ASP A 42 -8.85 12.01 -13.71
N LYS A 43 -10.00 12.09 -13.05
CA LYS A 43 -10.56 13.35 -12.53
C LYS A 43 -9.86 13.77 -11.24
N TYR A 44 -9.62 12.82 -10.33
CA TYR A 44 -9.12 13.10 -8.98
C TYR A 44 -7.63 12.81 -8.77
N PHE A 45 -7.04 12.01 -9.66
CA PHE A 45 -5.65 11.58 -9.56
C PHE A 45 -4.86 11.87 -10.83
N LYS A 46 -3.55 11.88 -10.67
CA LYS A 46 -2.59 11.89 -11.78
C LYS A 46 -1.37 11.07 -11.38
N VAL A 47 -0.91 10.23 -12.29
CA VAL A 47 0.36 9.51 -12.12
C VAL A 47 1.48 10.31 -12.76
N VAL A 48 2.57 10.50 -12.02
CA VAL A 48 3.80 11.10 -12.49
C VAL A 48 4.92 10.09 -12.26
N VAL A 49 5.57 9.69 -13.36
CA VAL A 49 6.69 8.75 -13.34
C VAL A 49 7.94 9.48 -13.79
N THR A 50 8.86 9.71 -12.86
CA THR A 50 10.21 10.22 -13.13
C THR A 50 11.22 9.16 -12.71
N ASP A 51 12.02 9.45 -11.69
CA ASP A 51 12.83 8.54 -10.89
C ASP A 51 12.02 7.77 -9.83
N ALA A 52 10.82 8.26 -9.52
CA ALA A 52 9.87 7.64 -8.61
C ALA A 52 8.49 7.50 -9.27
N PHE A 53 7.67 6.57 -8.76
CA PHE A 53 6.24 6.56 -9.03
C PHE A 53 5.56 7.49 -8.03
N THR A 54 4.83 8.50 -8.51
CA THR A 54 4.07 9.43 -7.68
C THR A 54 2.62 9.47 -8.11
N LEU A 55 1.70 9.26 -7.16
CA LEU A 55 0.28 9.50 -7.30
C LEU A 55 -0.03 10.89 -6.72
N GLU A 56 -0.40 11.84 -7.58
CA GLU A 56 -0.84 13.18 -7.19
C GLU A 56 -2.36 13.21 -6.98
N PHE A 57 -2.81 13.86 -5.90
CA PHE A 57 -4.22 14.06 -5.56
C PHE A 57 -4.64 15.48 -5.98
N LYS A 58 -5.59 15.57 -6.91
CA LYS A 58 -6.10 16.86 -7.43
C LYS A 58 -7.07 17.51 -6.45
N GLU A 59 -7.94 16.70 -5.84
CA GLU A 59 -8.91 17.14 -4.83
C GLU A 59 -8.77 16.30 -3.57
N PRO A 60 -7.80 16.64 -2.70
CA PRO A 60 -7.46 15.77 -1.59
C PRO A 60 -8.49 15.85 -0.46
N ILE A 61 -8.87 14.67 0.05
CA ILE A 61 -9.86 14.50 1.13
C ILE A 61 -9.20 13.95 2.40
N LEU A 62 -8.25 13.02 2.26
CA LEU A 62 -7.60 12.38 3.41
C LEU A 62 -6.65 13.34 4.12
N TYR A 63 -6.77 13.40 5.44
CA TYR A 63 -5.90 14.08 6.35
C TYR A 63 -4.77 13.14 6.82
N SER A 64 -3.65 13.71 7.25
CA SER A 64 -2.53 12.95 7.84
C SER A 64 -2.95 12.04 8.99
N GLU A 65 -3.90 12.49 9.83
CA GLU A 65 -4.46 11.70 10.93
C GLU A 65 -5.27 10.47 10.45
N ASP A 66 -5.87 10.51 9.25
CA ASP A 66 -6.55 9.35 8.67
C ASP A 66 -5.55 8.19 8.49
N PHE A 67 -4.32 8.49 8.05
CA PHE A 67 -3.28 7.47 7.84
C PHE A 67 -2.86 6.82 9.15
N VAL A 68 -2.65 7.59 10.22
CA VAL A 68 -2.31 7.06 11.55
C VAL A 68 -3.49 6.26 12.11
N SER A 69 -4.71 6.77 11.98
CA SER A 69 -5.93 6.12 12.49
C SER A 69 -6.17 4.76 11.83
N LEU A 70 -5.98 4.67 10.51
CA LEU A 70 -6.18 3.45 9.72
C LEU A 70 -5.03 2.43 9.90
N SER A 71 -3.78 2.88 9.87
CA SER A 71 -2.61 1.99 9.94
C SER A 71 -2.24 1.59 11.37
N LYS A 72 -2.51 2.47 12.35
CA LYS A 72 -1.95 2.47 13.71
C LYS A 72 -0.42 2.60 13.73
N LEU A 73 0.15 3.20 12.69
CA LEU A 73 1.59 3.37 12.54
C LEU A 73 1.92 4.83 12.21
N TYR A 74 2.98 5.33 12.84
CA TYR A 74 3.49 6.66 12.60
C TYR A 74 4.55 6.64 11.49
N ALA A 75 4.82 7.81 10.91
CA ALA A 75 5.90 7.97 9.95
C ALA A 75 7.26 7.85 10.65
N SER A 76 8.26 7.39 9.90
CA SER A 76 9.67 7.37 10.35
C SER A 76 10.24 8.78 10.44
N GLU A 77 9.84 9.64 9.52
CA GLU A 77 10.26 11.04 9.43
C GLU A 77 9.01 11.91 9.22
N ASP A 78 8.97 13.06 9.89
CA ASP A 78 7.89 14.04 9.81
C ASP A 78 8.50 15.44 9.67
N ASP A 79 8.74 15.83 8.42
CA ASP A 79 9.41 17.08 8.08
C ASP A 79 8.39 18.19 7.77
N LEU A 80 8.65 19.40 8.25
CA LEU A 80 7.94 20.59 7.77
C LEU A 80 8.47 20.99 6.39
N THR A 81 7.57 21.38 5.49
CA THR A 81 7.90 21.92 4.18
C THR A 81 7.26 23.30 3.99
N PRO A 82 7.71 24.13 3.04
CA PRO A 82 7.07 25.43 2.76
C PRO A 82 5.58 25.31 2.42
N ASN A 83 5.17 24.16 1.89
CA ASN A 83 3.81 23.88 1.40
C ASN A 83 2.98 23.02 2.36
N GLY A 84 3.53 22.60 3.50
CA GLY A 84 2.83 21.76 4.48
C GLY A 84 3.79 20.82 5.20
N ARG A 85 3.58 19.51 5.07
CA ARG A 85 4.38 18.48 5.76
C ARG A 85 4.76 17.35 4.81
N ARG A 86 5.86 16.67 5.10
CA ARG A 86 6.29 15.48 4.38
C ARG A 86 6.54 14.37 5.37
N TRP A 87 5.81 13.27 5.20
CA TRP A 87 5.99 12.06 5.98
C TRP A 87 6.72 11.01 5.16
N ARG A 88 7.70 10.37 5.77
CA ARG A 88 8.39 9.23 5.16
C ARG A 88 8.25 8.00 6.03
N TYR A 89 7.80 6.91 5.44
CA TYR A 89 7.81 5.57 6.01
C TYR A 89 9.01 4.82 5.45
N ARG A 90 9.98 4.51 6.30
CA ARG A 90 11.21 3.79 5.95
C ARG A 90 11.09 2.33 6.35
N PHE A 91 11.18 1.45 5.36
CA PHE A 91 11.14 0.02 5.56
C PHE A 91 12.53 -0.56 5.33
N ARG A 92 13.08 -1.25 6.32
CA ARG A 92 14.41 -1.85 6.27
C ARG A 92 14.27 -3.36 6.26
N LYS A 93 14.99 -4.03 5.37
CA LYS A 93 15.00 -5.49 5.33
C LYS A 93 15.65 -6.04 6.61
N VAL A 94 15.02 -7.05 7.20
CA VAL A 94 15.51 -7.73 8.40
C VAL A 94 15.68 -9.22 8.18
N ASP A 95 16.52 -9.85 8.99
CA ASP A 95 16.71 -11.30 9.05
C ASP A 95 15.65 -11.98 9.94
N GLY A 96 15.75 -13.30 10.10
CA GLY A 96 14.82 -14.08 10.94
C GLY A 96 14.87 -13.74 12.44
N ASN A 97 15.84 -12.93 12.87
CA ASN A 97 15.96 -12.42 14.24
C ASN A 97 15.56 -10.93 14.33
N ASN A 98 14.88 -10.40 13.30
CA ASN A 98 14.51 -8.99 13.17
C ASN A 98 15.71 -8.02 13.24
N LYS A 99 16.91 -8.46 12.83
CA LYS A 99 18.08 -7.59 12.73
C LYS A 99 18.24 -7.08 11.29
N PRO A 100 18.60 -5.80 11.09
CA PRO A 100 18.88 -5.29 9.76
C PRO A 100 19.96 -6.10 9.04
N VAL A 101 19.71 -6.44 7.79
CA VAL A 101 20.69 -7.15 6.95
C VAL A 101 21.83 -6.22 6.51
N VAL A 102 23.01 -6.79 6.23
CA VAL A 102 24.20 -6.07 5.74
C VAL A 102 24.59 -6.64 4.37
N PRO A 103 24.73 -5.82 3.31
CA PRO A 103 24.45 -4.37 3.25
C PRO A 103 22.96 -4.05 3.43
N GLU A 104 22.66 -2.83 3.88
CA GLU A 104 21.29 -2.39 4.16
C GLU A 104 20.46 -2.34 2.86
N VAL A 105 19.32 -3.03 2.87
CA VAL A 105 18.30 -2.94 1.83
C VAL A 105 17.10 -2.23 2.41
N LYS A 106 16.70 -1.10 1.83
CA LYS A 106 15.59 -0.29 2.31
C LYS A 106 14.79 0.33 1.16
N PHE A 107 13.49 0.48 1.39
CA PHE A 107 12.62 1.27 0.52
C PHE A 107 11.88 2.30 1.36
N PHE A 108 11.34 3.32 0.69
CA PHE A 108 10.52 4.34 1.33
C PHE A 108 9.21 4.55 0.60
N SER A 109 8.20 4.87 1.39
CA SER A 109 6.93 5.44 0.95
C SER A 109 6.85 6.85 1.51
N GLU A 110 6.62 7.83 0.65
CA GLU A 110 6.57 9.24 1.02
C GLU A 110 5.16 9.79 0.80
N LEU A 111 4.62 10.44 1.81
CA LEU A 111 3.34 11.15 1.74
C LEU A 111 3.61 12.64 1.91
N ASN A 112 3.14 13.45 0.98
CA ASN A 112 3.17 14.90 1.12
C ASN A 112 1.78 15.39 1.51
N PHE A 113 1.74 16.38 2.40
CA PHE A 113 0.53 17.01 2.89
C PHE A 113 0.60 18.52 2.67
N ASN A 114 -0.54 19.13 2.37
CA ASN A 114 -0.66 20.59 2.31
C ASN A 114 -0.73 21.22 3.72
N LYS A 115 -0.90 22.55 3.79
CA LYS A 115 -1.00 23.30 5.05
C LYS A 115 -2.24 22.94 5.88
N GLU A 116 -3.28 22.42 5.23
CA GLU A 116 -4.49 21.89 5.86
C GLU A 116 -4.34 20.41 6.27
N SER A 117 -3.12 19.86 6.19
CA SER A 117 -2.78 18.48 6.52
C SER A 117 -3.45 17.43 5.63
N ARG A 118 -3.86 17.79 4.40
CA ARG A 118 -4.45 16.86 3.43
C ARG A 118 -3.42 16.31 2.46
N ILE A 119 -3.52 15.03 2.12
CA ILE A 119 -2.55 14.35 1.25
C ILE A 119 -2.55 14.95 -0.16
N THR A 120 -1.42 15.41 -0.64
CA THR A 120 -1.26 15.95 -1.99
C THR A 120 -0.57 14.98 -2.93
N SER A 121 0.34 14.16 -2.40
CA SER A 121 0.98 13.12 -3.19
C SER A 121 1.43 11.92 -2.36
N TRP A 122 1.51 10.78 -3.03
CA TRP A 122 2.07 9.53 -2.50
C TRP A 122 3.12 8.97 -3.47
N SER A 123 4.35 8.83 -3.00
CA SER A 123 5.48 8.40 -3.82
C SER A 123 6.16 7.15 -3.25
N PHE A 124 6.68 6.30 -4.14
CA PHE A 124 7.47 5.12 -3.78
C PHE A 124 8.90 5.24 -4.30
N SER A 125 9.85 4.77 -3.48
CA SER A 125 11.26 4.71 -3.85
C SER A 125 11.52 3.78 -5.05
N SER A 126 12.59 4.05 -5.79
CA SER A 126 13.02 3.24 -6.95
C SER A 126 13.15 1.74 -6.66
N LEU A 127 13.61 1.33 -5.48
CA LEU A 127 13.71 -0.08 -5.11
C LEU A 127 12.35 -0.80 -5.13
N PHE A 128 11.28 -0.10 -4.74
CA PHE A 128 9.93 -0.65 -4.80
C PHE A 128 9.47 -0.88 -6.24
N LEU A 129 9.93 -0.03 -7.17
CA LEU A 129 9.59 -0.11 -8.60
C LEU A 129 10.25 -1.30 -9.30
N GLU A 130 11.31 -1.86 -8.73
CA GLU A 130 11.90 -3.12 -9.19
C GLU A 130 10.94 -4.31 -8.96
N ILE A 131 10.11 -4.24 -7.92
CA ILE A 131 9.10 -5.26 -7.60
C ILE A 131 7.79 -4.97 -8.32
N ALA A 132 7.37 -3.71 -8.30
CA ALA A 132 6.10 -3.25 -8.85
C ALA A 132 6.35 -2.11 -9.84
N PRO A 133 6.58 -2.43 -11.12
CA PRO A 133 6.87 -1.42 -12.13
C PRO A 133 5.74 -0.39 -12.26
N PRO A 134 6.04 0.86 -12.65
CA PRO A 134 5.07 1.95 -12.70
C PRO A 134 3.76 1.62 -13.42
N LYS A 135 3.83 0.97 -14.59
CA LYS A 135 2.64 0.57 -15.35
C LYS A 135 1.73 -0.38 -14.56
N PHE A 136 2.32 -1.34 -13.84
CA PHE A 136 1.57 -2.28 -13.01
C PHE A 136 1.00 -1.63 -11.75
N LEU A 137 1.70 -0.64 -11.16
CA LEU A 137 1.17 0.11 -10.03
C LEU A 137 -0.01 0.99 -10.45
N GLU A 138 0.11 1.71 -11.57
CA GLU A 138 -0.97 2.53 -12.09
C GLU A 138 -2.22 1.70 -12.39
N VAL A 139 -2.09 0.61 -13.16
CA VAL A 139 -3.23 -0.27 -13.48
C VAL A 139 -3.83 -0.91 -12.22
N SER A 140 -2.99 -1.24 -11.23
CA SER A 140 -3.46 -1.77 -9.94
C SER A 140 -4.26 -0.73 -9.17
N LEU A 141 -3.80 0.52 -9.10
CA LEU A 141 -4.53 1.61 -8.45
C LEU A 141 -5.84 1.92 -9.19
N ARG A 142 -5.82 1.95 -10.52
CA ARG A 142 -7.03 2.13 -11.34
C ARG A 142 -8.04 1.01 -11.12
N SER A 143 -7.59 -0.24 -10.96
CA SER A 143 -8.48 -1.38 -10.67
C SER A 143 -9.19 -1.28 -9.32
N ILE A 144 -8.73 -0.42 -8.40
CA ILE A 144 -9.43 -0.15 -7.15
C ILE A 144 -10.75 0.60 -7.43
N GLY A 145 -10.79 1.44 -8.47
CA GLY A 145 -12.01 2.06 -8.96
C GLY A 145 -12.97 0.99 -9.49
N GLY A 146 -14.01 0.68 -8.72
CA GLY A 146 -14.94 -0.42 -9.04
C GLY A 146 -14.58 -1.77 -8.40
N ALA A 147 -13.64 -1.78 -7.44
CA ALA A 147 -13.30 -2.97 -6.67
C ALA A 147 -14.46 -3.48 -5.81
N GLU A 148 -14.50 -4.79 -5.58
CA GLU A 148 -15.40 -5.36 -4.60
C GLU A 148 -14.84 -5.17 -3.19
N ILE A 149 -15.62 -4.56 -2.30
CA ILE A 149 -15.28 -4.43 -0.88
C ILE A 149 -15.77 -5.69 -0.14
N ASN A 150 -14.84 -6.56 0.25
CA ASN A 150 -15.16 -7.63 1.19
C ASN A 150 -15.11 -7.07 2.62
N LYS A 151 -16.29 -6.72 3.16
CA LYS A 151 -16.44 -6.10 4.49
C LYS A 151 -16.00 -7.03 5.63
N GLU A 152 -16.25 -8.34 5.51
CA GLU A 152 -15.88 -9.33 6.53
C GLU A 152 -14.36 -9.45 6.69
N LYS A 153 -13.64 -9.44 5.57
CA LYS A 153 -12.18 -9.58 5.56
C LYS A 153 -11.44 -8.25 5.58
N MET A 154 -12.15 -7.13 5.53
CA MET A 154 -11.62 -5.78 5.33
C MET A 154 -10.64 -5.74 4.13
N GLN A 155 -11.06 -6.34 3.02
CA GLN A 155 -10.25 -6.48 1.81
C GLN A 155 -10.87 -5.71 0.66
N LEU A 156 -10.05 -4.95 -0.07
CA LEU A 156 -10.39 -4.38 -1.36
C LEU A 156 -9.82 -5.31 -2.44
N ARG A 157 -10.68 -5.83 -3.30
CA ARG A 157 -10.26 -6.65 -4.44
C ARG A 157 -10.47 -5.86 -5.73
N GLY A 158 -9.37 -5.39 -6.31
CA GLY A 158 -9.38 -4.68 -7.58
C GLY A 158 -10.13 -5.47 -8.66
N ASN A 159 -10.93 -4.77 -9.45
CA ASN A 159 -11.63 -5.36 -10.59
C ASN A 159 -10.73 -5.25 -11.82
N THR A 160 -10.18 -6.38 -12.24
CA THR A 160 -9.24 -6.46 -13.38
C THR A 160 -9.92 -6.59 -14.74
N ASP A 161 -11.24 -6.74 -14.75
CA ASP A 161 -12.03 -7.03 -15.95
C ASP A 161 -12.56 -5.74 -16.59
N LEU A 162 -12.63 -4.66 -15.80
CA LEU A 162 -13.03 -3.32 -16.22
C LEU A 162 -11.86 -2.42 -16.60
N ILE A 163 -10.63 -2.94 -16.55
CA ILE A 163 -9.41 -2.19 -16.83
C ILE A 163 -8.73 -2.74 -18.08
N ASP A 164 -8.33 -1.83 -18.96
CA ASP A 164 -7.55 -2.16 -20.14
C ASP A 164 -6.29 -2.92 -19.76
N LYS A 165 -6.08 -4.02 -20.47
CA LYS A 165 -4.86 -4.81 -20.34
C LYS A 165 -3.67 -3.99 -20.85
N ILE A 166 -2.50 -4.28 -20.29
CA ILE A 166 -1.27 -3.56 -20.59
C ILE A 166 -0.24 -4.47 -21.27
N SER A 167 0.48 -3.87 -22.22
CA SER A 167 1.70 -4.45 -22.76
C SER A 167 2.90 -3.93 -21.97
N ALA A 168 3.44 -4.78 -21.09
CA ALA A 168 4.59 -4.50 -20.26
C ALA A 168 5.35 -5.79 -19.94
N ASP A 169 6.67 -5.69 -19.75
CA ASP A 169 7.48 -6.83 -19.33
C ASP A 169 7.37 -7.04 -17.82
N LEU A 170 7.29 -8.30 -17.40
CA LEU A 170 7.29 -8.67 -16.00
C LEU A 170 8.71 -8.56 -15.41
N PRO A 171 8.85 -8.14 -14.13
CA PRO A 171 10.15 -8.13 -13.46
C PRO A 171 10.80 -9.51 -13.48
N LYS A 172 12.07 -9.59 -13.89
CA LYS A 172 12.83 -10.85 -13.90
C LYS A 172 13.37 -11.18 -12.53
N LYS A 173 13.32 -12.45 -12.14
CA LYS A 173 13.83 -12.97 -10.86
C LYS A 173 15.24 -12.51 -10.55
N VAL A 174 16.15 -12.63 -11.53
CA VAL A 174 17.56 -12.24 -11.35
C VAL A 174 17.71 -10.77 -10.97
N THR A 175 16.97 -9.88 -11.63
CA THR A 175 17.00 -8.43 -11.36
C THR A 175 16.47 -8.14 -9.97
N VAL A 176 15.28 -8.66 -9.65
CA VAL A 176 14.63 -8.42 -8.35
C VAL A 176 15.48 -8.95 -7.20
N VAL A 177 15.98 -10.19 -7.30
CA VAL A 177 16.81 -10.80 -6.25
C VAL A 177 18.15 -10.07 -6.11
N SER A 178 18.76 -9.58 -7.20
CA SER A 178 20.00 -8.81 -7.13
C SER A 178 19.84 -7.50 -6.35
N LYS A 179 18.67 -6.86 -6.43
CA LYS A 179 18.36 -5.59 -5.75
C LYS A 179 17.94 -5.80 -4.30
N LEU A 180 17.16 -6.86 -4.03
CA LEU A 180 16.64 -7.15 -2.69
C LEU A 180 17.58 -8.02 -1.85
N GLY A 181 18.57 -8.66 -2.47
CA GLY A 181 19.42 -9.67 -1.85
C GLY A 181 18.70 -11.00 -1.58
N VAL A 182 19.35 -11.86 -0.80
CA VAL A 182 18.86 -13.22 -0.49
C VAL A 182 17.56 -13.17 0.32
N PRO A 183 16.49 -13.88 -0.07
CA PRO A 183 15.25 -13.94 0.71
C PRO A 183 15.45 -14.64 2.06
N LEU A 184 14.51 -14.42 2.99
CA LEU A 184 14.50 -15.12 4.27
C LEU A 184 14.10 -16.59 4.10
N GLU A 185 13.11 -16.84 3.23
CA GLU A 185 12.61 -18.17 2.93
C GLU A 185 12.33 -18.26 1.43
N ILE A 186 12.61 -19.43 0.85
CA ILE A 186 12.18 -19.79 -0.50
C ILE A 186 11.29 -21.02 -0.37
N ARG A 187 10.04 -20.90 -0.80
CA ARG A 187 9.14 -22.04 -0.95
C ARG A 187 9.16 -22.50 -2.39
N ASP A 188 9.56 -23.75 -2.56
CA ASP A 188 9.64 -24.39 -3.86
C ASP A 188 8.35 -25.16 -4.13
N GLU A 189 7.57 -24.70 -5.10
CA GLU A 189 6.33 -25.36 -5.53
C GLU A 189 6.53 -25.95 -6.94
N LYS A 190 5.57 -26.71 -7.44
CA LYS A 190 5.72 -27.40 -8.74
C LYS A 190 6.00 -26.44 -9.91
N GLU A 191 5.23 -25.36 -10.02
CA GLU A 191 5.27 -24.44 -11.17
C GLU A 191 5.85 -23.06 -10.84
N TRP A 192 5.97 -22.73 -9.56
CA TRP A 192 6.40 -21.44 -9.07
C TRP A 192 7.34 -21.55 -7.88
N GLU A 193 8.10 -20.49 -7.65
CA GLU A 193 8.90 -20.30 -6.45
C GLU A 193 8.38 -19.06 -5.70
N ILE A 194 8.26 -19.14 -4.38
CA ILE A 194 7.80 -18.02 -3.55
C ILE A 194 8.95 -17.57 -2.68
N TYR A 195 9.44 -16.35 -2.95
CA TYR A 195 10.51 -15.70 -2.21
C TYR A 195 9.88 -14.81 -1.15
N ILE A 196 10.25 -15.03 0.11
CA ILE A 196 9.68 -14.33 1.25
C ILE A 196 10.75 -13.42 1.85
N TYR A 197 10.40 -12.15 1.97
CA TYR A 197 11.24 -11.10 2.55
C TYR A 197 10.52 -10.46 3.73
N HIS A 198 11.25 -10.13 4.78
CA HIS A 198 10.72 -9.35 5.90
C HIS A 198 11.32 -7.95 5.87
N PHE A 199 10.44 -6.95 5.97
CA PHE A 199 10.81 -5.55 6.09
C PHE A 199 10.19 -4.96 7.34
N GLN A 200 11.01 -4.36 8.18
CA GLN A 200 10.56 -3.67 9.38
C GLN A 200 10.44 -2.17 9.10
N LEU A 201 9.28 -1.61 9.43
CA LEU A 201 9.04 -0.18 9.46
C LEU A 201 9.78 0.44 10.65
N ASP A 202 10.57 1.46 10.37
CA ASP A 202 11.21 2.30 11.37
C ASP A 202 10.17 3.31 11.92
N THR A 203 9.37 2.93 12.90
CA THR A 203 8.32 3.79 13.47
C THR A 203 8.45 3.87 14.99
N HIS A 204 8.09 5.02 15.55
CA HIS A 204 7.96 5.20 16.99
C HIS A 204 6.52 4.90 17.46
N GLY A 205 6.35 4.77 18.78
CA GLY A 205 5.03 4.79 19.42
C GLY A 205 4.06 3.71 18.95
N ILE A 206 4.55 2.50 18.68
CA ILE A 206 3.68 1.37 18.37
C ILE A 206 2.86 1.02 19.63
N GLU A 207 1.54 1.01 19.50
CA GLU A 207 0.63 0.59 20.56
C GLU A 207 0.88 -0.89 20.93
N GLU A 208 0.84 -1.20 22.23
CA GLU A 208 1.04 -2.58 22.72
C GLU A 208 0.04 -3.55 22.07
N GLY A 209 0.54 -4.66 21.53
CA GLY A 209 -0.26 -5.65 20.79
C GLY A 209 -0.38 -5.39 19.28
N TYR A 210 0.26 -4.34 18.76
CA TYR A 210 0.32 -4.01 17.32
C TYR A 210 1.74 -4.03 16.73
N GLU A 211 2.71 -4.60 17.45
CA GLU A 211 4.12 -4.71 17.04
C GLU A 211 4.28 -5.49 15.73
N ASP A 212 3.41 -6.47 15.49
CA ASP A 212 3.36 -7.26 14.26
C ASP A 212 3.10 -6.38 13.02
N ARG A 213 2.44 -5.23 13.19
CA ARG A 213 2.12 -4.31 12.09
C ARG A 213 3.33 -3.57 11.55
N ALA A 214 4.39 -3.44 12.37
CA ALA A 214 5.65 -2.86 11.92
C ALA A 214 6.44 -3.83 11.03
N ILE A 215 6.15 -5.14 11.08
CA ILE A 215 6.78 -6.14 10.22
C ILE A 215 5.90 -6.38 8.99
N SER A 216 6.50 -6.14 7.83
CA SER A 216 5.91 -6.32 6.51
C SER A 216 6.51 -7.55 5.85
N GLU A 217 5.75 -8.64 5.80
CA GLU A 217 6.10 -9.82 5.02
C GLU A 217 5.75 -9.58 3.55
N VAL A 218 6.77 -9.57 2.68
CA VAL A 218 6.63 -9.41 1.24
C VAL A 218 6.91 -10.75 0.57
N LYS A 219 5.90 -11.27 -0.15
CA LYS A 219 5.94 -12.52 -0.91
C LYS A 219 5.99 -12.20 -2.39
N LEU A 220 7.03 -12.68 -3.05
CA LEU A 220 7.24 -12.54 -4.48
C LEU A 220 7.15 -13.93 -5.11
N THR A 221 6.16 -14.14 -5.98
CA THR A 221 5.94 -15.42 -6.65
C THR A 221 6.50 -15.34 -8.06
N PHE A 222 7.49 -16.17 -8.35
CA PHE A 222 8.13 -16.28 -9.66
C PHE A 222 7.69 -17.55 -10.38
N ASP A 223 7.47 -17.45 -11.68
CA ASP A 223 7.21 -18.59 -12.55
C ASP A 223 8.52 -19.32 -12.89
N LYS A 224 8.57 -20.65 -12.70
CA LYS A 224 9.82 -21.41 -12.89
C LYS A 224 10.29 -21.48 -14.34
N LYS A 225 9.38 -21.43 -15.32
CA LYS A 225 9.73 -21.55 -16.74
C LYS A 225 10.28 -20.22 -17.27
N SER A 226 9.55 -19.14 -17.03
CA SER A 226 9.87 -17.81 -17.55
C SER A 226 10.81 -16.99 -16.66
N GLN A 227 10.95 -17.39 -15.38
CA GLN A 227 11.70 -16.65 -14.35
C GLN A 227 11.17 -15.23 -14.13
N GLU A 228 9.87 -15.03 -14.37
CA GLU A 228 9.16 -13.75 -14.25
C GLU A 228 8.37 -13.68 -12.95
N LEU A 229 8.31 -12.47 -12.37
CA LEU A 229 7.47 -12.16 -11.21
C LEU A 229 6.01 -12.09 -11.65
N ILE A 230 5.22 -13.08 -11.25
CA ILE A 230 3.81 -13.20 -11.66
C ILE A 230 2.84 -12.66 -10.61
N LYS A 231 3.27 -12.59 -9.35
CA LYS A 231 2.47 -12.08 -8.25
C LYS A 231 3.36 -11.49 -7.16
N MET A 232 2.91 -10.38 -6.58
CA MET A 232 3.41 -9.90 -5.29
C MET A 232 2.29 -9.86 -4.27
N ALA A 233 2.60 -10.11 -3.02
CA ALA A 233 1.73 -9.84 -1.90
C ALA A 233 2.54 -9.30 -0.74
N GLY A 234 1.99 -8.35 0.01
CA GLY A 234 2.63 -7.86 1.21
C GLY A 234 1.69 -7.10 2.11
N ARG A 235 2.14 -6.83 3.33
CA ARG A 235 1.50 -5.87 4.21
C ARG A 235 2.27 -4.56 4.13
N PHE A 236 1.57 -3.44 3.93
CA PHE A 236 2.15 -2.11 3.90
C PHE A 236 1.33 -1.22 4.83
N ALA A 237 1.95 -0.70 5.88
CA ALA A 237 1.31 0.16 6.88
C ALA A 237 -0.07 -0.37 7.35
N GLY A 238 -0.14 -1.65 7.72
CA GLY A 238 -1.38 -2.28 8.19
C GLY A 238 -2.29 -2.84 7.08
N LEU A 239 -2.16 -2.41 5.82
CA LEU A 239 -2.98 -2.85 4.69
C LEU A 239 -2.35 -4.05 3.97
N LYS A 240 -3.16 -5.05 3.63
CA LYS A 240 -2.73 -6.17 2.77
C LYS A 240 -2.89 -5.79 1.31
N VAL A 241 -1.79 -5.79 0.56
CA VAL A 241 -1.75 -5.55 -0.88
C VAL A 241 -1.38 -6.85 -1.58
N SER A 242 -2.09 -7.21 -2.64
CA SER A 242 -1.74 -8.34 -3.50
C SER A 242 -2.00 -7.98 -4.95
N ILE A 243 -0.97 -8.08 -5.79
CA ILE A 243 -1.03 -7.78 -7.22
C ILE A 243 -0.72 -9.08 -7.96
N ASN A 244 -1.64 -9.51 -8.81
CA ASN A 244 -1.41 -10.62 -9.75
C ASN A 244 -1.15 -10.02 -11.13
N TYR A 245 0.13 -9.95 -11.51
CA TYR A 245 0.56 -9.25 -12.72
C TYR A 245 0.02 -9.88 -14.00
N LYS A 246 -0.09 -11.22 -14.04
CA LYS A 246 -0.67 -11.94 -15.19
C LYS A 246 -2.09 -11.49 -15.52
N LYS A 247 -2.86 -11.01 -14.54
CA LYS A 247 -4.22 -10.51 -14.77
C LYS A 247 -4.29 -9.16 -15.47
N PHE A 248 -3.19 -8.41 -15.51
CA PHE A 248 -3.13 -7.10 -16.14
C PHE A 248 -2.51 -7.14 -17.53
N LEU A 249 -1.86 -8.24 -17.90
CA LEU A 249 -1.23 -8.36 -19.21
C LEU A 249 -2.26 -8.66 -20.29
N ASP A 250 -1.99 -8.14 -21.49
CA ASP A 250 -2.60 -8.68 -22.71
C ASP A 250 -2.22 -10.17 -22.79
N GLU A 251 -3.17 -11.03 -23.15
CA GLU A 251 -2.83 -12.38 -23.58
C GLU A 251 -1.91 -12.23 -24.79
N LYS A 252 -0.59 -12.38 -24.59
CA LYS A 252 0.31 -12.61 -25.72
C LYS A 252 -0.24 -13.87 -26.40
N PRO A 253 -0.51 -13.84 -27.72
CA PRO A 253 -0.83 -15.08 -28.42
C PRO A 253 0.35 -16.01 -28.15
N ASP A 254 0.05 -17.20 -27.65
CA ASP A 254 0.99 -18.31 -27.65
C ASP A 254 1.65 -18.29 -29.03
N VAL A 255 2.97 -18.15 -29.05
CA VAL A 255 3.73 -18.37 -30.28
C VAL A 255 3.47 -19.82 -30.61
N ALA A 256 2.47 -20.02 -31.48
CA ALA A 256 2.10 -21.30 -32.00
C ALA A 256 3.38 -21.96 -32.48
N GLU A 257 3.61 -23.18 -31.99
CA GLU A 257 4.42 -24.18 -32.64
C GLU A 257 4.00 -24.24 -34.11
N ASN A 258 4.67 -23.47 -34.97
CA ASN A 258 4.82 -23.84 -36.37
C ASN A 258 6.04 -24.75 -36.45
N GLN A 259 5.90 -25.95 -35.86
CA GLN A 259 6.45 -27.13 -36.51
C GLN A 259 5.39 -27.62 -37.50
N ALA A 260 5.49 -27.11 -38.72
CA ALA A 260 4.82 -27.70 -39.87
C ALA A 260 5.87 -27.88 -40.97
N GLN A 261 6.30 -29.15 -41.08
CA GLN A 261 6.79 -29.88 -42.26
C GLN A 261 8.08 -29.42 -42.94
#